data_AF-A0A946EHZ5-F1
#
_entry.id   AF-A0A946EHZ5-F1
#
_cell.length_a   1.000
_cell.length_b   1.000
_cell.length_c   1.000
_cell.angle_alpha   90.00
_cell.angle_beta   90.00
_cell.angle_gamma   90.00
#
_symmetry.space_group_name_H-M   'P 1'
#
loop_
_entity.id
_entity.type
_entity.pdbx_description
1 polymer ?
#
loop_
_entity_poly.entity_id
_entity_poly.type
_entity_poly.pdbx_seq_one_letter_code
_entity_poly.pdbx_strand_id
1 'polypeptide(L)'
;MLFDTAFLITAFVTLFVIIDPIGLAPMFIAITQGMSQKKRRGIALRAVAVGGAVLFLFSVFGESVLSFVGISMPAFRIAGGVLLFLTALEMLFNRRTKRREDQSEDDGADDPSVFPLAIPLIAGPGAITSVILITENHPGWLGIGEVTMVVAAVLVLVYV
;
A
#
# COMPACT_ATOMS: atom_id res chain seq x y z
N MET A 1 -8.86 15.02 23.69
CA MET A 1 -8.34 15.84 22.57
C MET A 1 -9.08 15.39 21.32
N LEU A 2 -9.39 16.28 20.37
CA LEU A 2 -10.13 15.91 19.15
C LEU A 2 -9.38 14.91 18.25
N PHE A 3 -8.07 14.76 18.45
CA PHE A 3 -7.20 13.80 17.79
C PHE A 3 -6.45 13.00 18.85
N ASP A 4 -6.37 11.68 18.65
CA ASP A 4 -5.51 10.83 19.46
C ASP A 4 -4.11 10.77 18.85
N THR A 5 -3.20 11.58 19.41
CA THR A 5 -1.81 11.66 18.95
C THR A 5 -1.09 10.31 19.00
N ALA A 6 -1.38 9.47 20.00
CA ALA A 6 -0.75 8.17 20.12
C ALA A 6 -1.20 7.26 18.97
N PHE A 7 -2.50 7.23 18.70
CA PHE A 7 -3.06 6.52 17.55
C PHE A 7 -2.44 7.00 16.22
N LEU A 8 -2.39 8.32 15.98
CA LEU A 8 -1.84 8.88 14.75
C LEU A 8 -0.37 8.50 14.54
N ILE A 9 0.45 8.55 15.60
CA ILE A 9 1.86 8.15 15.54
C ILE A 9 1.97 6.65 15.24
N THR A 10 1.21 5.80 15.93
CA THR A 10 1.22 4.35 15.69
C THR A 10 0.78 4.03 14.26
N ALA A 11 -0.34 4.59 13.81
CA ALA A 11 -0.84 4.40 12.45
C ALA A 11 0.17 4.85 11.39
N PHE A 12 0.79 6.03 11.59
CA PHE A 12 1.81 6.55 10.69
C PHE A 12 3.02 5.65 10.61
N VAL A 13 3.59 5.26 11.76
CA VAL A 13 4.77 4.37 11.79
C VAL A 13 4.44 3.02 11.16
N THR A 14 3.28 2.44 11.46
CA THR A 14 2.84 1.17 10.86
C THR A 14 2.75 1.27 9.34
N LEU A 15 2.04 2.28 8.81
CA LEU A 15 1.87 2.43 7.37
C LEU A 15 3.16 2.85 6.67
N PHE A 16 4.00 3.70 7.28
CA PHE A 16 5.30 4.08 6.73
C PHE A 16 6.23 2.87 6.58
N VAL A 17 6.31 2.02 7.61
CA VAL A 17 7.17 0.82 7.57
C VAL A 17 6.65 -0.20 6.56
N ILE A 18 5.33 -0.36 6.45
CA ILE A 18 4.73 -1.37 5.58
C ILE A 18 4.73 -0.96 4.10
N ILE A 19 4.46 0.31 3.81
CA ILE A 19 4.53 0.83 2.43
C ILE A 19 5.99 0.99 1.99
N ASP A 20 6.89 1.25 2.93
CA ASP A 20 8.34 1.38 2.71
C ASP A 20 8.70 2.36 1.57
N PRO A 21 8.42 3.67 1.72
CA PRO A 21 8.77 4.68 0.71
C PRO A 21 10.26 4.63 0.30
N ILE A 22 11.13 4.30 1.25
CA ILE A 22 12.58 4.21 1.04
C ILE A 22 12.91 3.03 0.11
N GLY A 23 12.34 1.85 0.36
CA GLY A 23 12.50 0.68 -0.50
C GLY A 23 11.80 0.80 -1.86
N LEU A 24 10.74 1.60 -1.97
CA LEU A 24 10.06 1.89 -3.23
C LEU A 24 10.89 2.79 -4.17
N ALA A 25 11.69 3.70 -3.64
CA ALA A 25 12.50 4.62 -4.44
C ALA A 25 13.43 3.93 -5.48
N PRO A 26 14.30 2.95 -5.12
CA PRO A 26 15.14 2.27 -6.11
C PRO A 26 14.33 1.47 -7.13
N MET A 27 13.19 0.90 -6.72
CA MET A 27 12.29 0.16 -7.61
C MET A 27 11.64 1.08 -8.65
N PHE A 28 11.20 2.25 -8.21
CA PHE A 28 10.64 3.27 -9.10
C PHE A 28 11.69 3.81 -10.07
N ILE A 29 12.92 4.06 -9.59
CA ILE A 29 14.05 4.46 -10.44
C ILE A 29 14.31 3.41 -11.51
N ALA A 30 14.38 2.13 -11.14
CA ALA A 30 14.61 1.01 -12.06
C ALA A 30 13.52 0.92 -13.16
N ILE A 31 12.25 1.01 -12.78
CA ILE A 31 11.11 0.93 -13.71
C ILE A 31 11.03 2.14 -14.65
N THR A 32 11.47 3.32 -14.18
CA THR A 32 11.40 4.57 -14.96
C THR A 32 12.71 4.97 -15.62
N GLN A 33 13.70 4.06 -15.66
CA GLN A 33 14.97 4.32 -16.34
C GLN A 33 14.74 4.66 -17.82
N GLY A 34 15.47 5.67 -18.31
CA GLY A 34 15.34 6.15 -19.70
C GLY A 34 14.10 7.00 -20.00
N MET A 35 13.17 7.17 -19.04
CA MET A 35 11.99 8.02 -19.24
C MET A 35 12.29 9.49 -18.96
N SER A 36 11.57 10.39 -19.64
CA SER A 36 11.65 11.83 -19.36
C SER A 36 11.13 12.16 -17.95
N GLN A 37 11.66 13.23 -17.34
CA GLN A 37 11.20 13.74 -16.04
C GLN A 37 9.68 13.96 -15.98
N LYS A 38 9.09 14.47 -17.07
CA LYS A 38 7.64 14.68 -17.17
C LYS A 38 6.86 13.36 -17.12
N LYS A 39 7.32 12.33 -17.84
CA LYS A 39 6.67 11.01 -17.84
C LYS A 39 6.83 10.33 -16.48
N ARG A 40 8.03 10.38 -15.89
CA ARG A 40 8.32 9.85 -14.55
C ARG A 40 7.41 10.47 -13.49
N ARG A 41 7.26 11.80 -13.46
CA ARG A 41 6.36 12.49 -12.53
C ARG A 41 4.89 12.12 -12.73
N GLY A 42 4.47 11.96 -13.98
CA GLY A 42 3.12 11.48 -14.31
C GLY A 42 2.84 10.08 -13.78
N ILE A 43 3.81 9.16 -13.91
CA ILE A 43 3.71 7.80 -13.38
C ILE A 43 3.62 7.81 -11.85
N ALA A 44 4.49 8.58 -11.17
CA ALA A 44 4.47 8.69 -9.70
C ALA A 44 3.11 9.19 -9.19
N LEU A 45 2.57 10.24 -9.82
CA LEU A 45 1.28 10.82 -9.42
C LEU A 45 0.13 9.83 -9.62
N ARG A 46 0.10 9.12 -10.76
CA ARG A 46 -0.91 8.07 -11.02
C ARG A 46 -0.78 6.91 -10.04
N ALA A 47 0.44 6.46 -9.74
CA ALA A 47 0.69 5.36 -8.83
C ALA A 47 0.19 5.68 -7.41
N VAL A 48 0.53 6.88 -6.92
CA VAL A 48 0.10 7.36 -5.60
C VAL A 48 -1.42 7.58 -5.58
N ALA A 49 -2.01 8.13 -6.64
CA ALA A 49 -3.45 8.33 -6.71
C ALA A 49 -4.22 7.01 -6.71
N VAL A 50 -3.81 6.03 -7.52
CA VAL A 50 -4.45 4.72 -7.60
C VAL A 50 -4.24 3.94 -6.30
N GLY A 51 -3.01 3.91 -5.77
CA GLY A 51 -2.71 3.25 -4.49
C GLY A 51 -3.48 3.88 -3.32
N GLY A 52 -3.54 5.21 -3.27
CA GLY A 52 -4.33 5.94 -2.28
C GLY A 52 -5.83 5.69 -2.39
N ALA A 53 -6.38 5.62 -3.62
CA ALA A 53 -7.78 5.28 -3.82
C ALA A 53 -8.11 3.86 -3.32
N VAL A 54 -7.22 2.88 -3.56
CA VAL A 54 -7.38 1.51 -3.06
C VAL A 54 -7.33 1.47 -1.54
N LEU A 55 -6.33 2.11 -0.93
CA LEU A 55 -6.22 2.16 0.53
C LEU A 55 -7.42 2.86 1.17
N PHE A 56 -7.87 3.98 0.60
CA PHE A 56 -9.07 4.67 1.05
C PHE A 56 -10.31 3.78 0.96
N LEU A 57 -10.50 3.08 -0.17
CA LEU A 57 -11.62 2.15 -0.35
C LEU A 57 -11.63 1.07 0.73
N PHE A 58 -10.49 0.47 1.03
CA PHE A 58 -10.40 -0.56 2.07
C PHE A 58 -10.50 0.00 3.49
N SER A 59 -10.09 1.25 3.74
CA SER A 59 -10.35 1.92 5.02
C SER A 59 -11.85 2.04 5.27
N VAL A 60 -12.62 2.45 4.26
CA VAL A 60 -14.07 2.67 4.39
C VAL A 60 -14.85 1.36 4.40
N PHE A 61 -14.54 0.44 3.50
CA PHE A 61 -15.38 -0.74 3.24
C PHE A 61 -14.79 -2.06 3.72
N GLY A 62 -13.52 -2.11 4.16
CA GLY A 62 -12.82 -3.36 4.41
C GLY A 62 -13.50 -4.26 5.45
N GLU A 63 -13.88 -3.71 6.60
CA GLU A 63 -14.60 -4.46 7.64
C GLU A 63 -15.96 -5.01 7.13
N SER A 64 -16.70 -4.19 6.38
CA SER A 64 -17.99 -4.60 5.81
C SER A 64 -17.84 -5.72 4.78
N VAL A 65 -16.80 -5.66 3.94
CA VAL A 65 -16.50 -6.72 2.97
C VAL A 65 -16.10 -8.01 3.69
N LEU A 66 -15.25 -7.93 4.72
CA LEU A 66 -14.79 -9.10 5.47
C LEU A 66 -15.94 -9.79 6.20
N SER A 67 -16.76 -9.00 6.91
CA SER A 67 -17.94 -9.51 7.63
C SER A 67 -18.98 -10.12 6.67
N PHE A 68 -19.19 -9.52 5.49
CA PHE A 68 -20.07 -10.07 4.46
C PHE A 68 -19.63 -11.47 3.98
N VAL A 69 -18.32 -11.70 3.85
CA VAL A 69 -17.75 -13.01 3.47
C VAL A 69 -17.63 -13.97 4.66
N GLY A 70 -18.00 -13.54 5.87
CA GLY A 70 -17.94 -14.35 7.08
C GLY A 70 -16.54 -14.46 7.71
N ILE A 71 -15.64 -13.52 7.40
CA ILE A 71 -14.29 -13.46 7.96
C ILE A 71 -14.29 -12.57 9.20
N SER A 72 -13.87 -13.12 10.33
CA SER A 72 -13.72 -12.34 11.56
C SER A 72 -12.42 -11.52 11.54
N MET A 73 -12.42 -10.37 12.21
CA MET A 73 -11.23 -9.51 12.29
C MET A 73 -10.02 -10.20 12.96
N PRO A 74 -10.17 -11.05 13.99
CA PRO A 74 -9.08 -11.87 14.49
C PRO A 74 -8.50 -12.82 13.42
N ALA A 75 -9.36 -13.49 12.63
CA ALA A 75 -8.91 -14.36 11.56
C ALA A 75 -8.18 -13.57 10.45
N PHE A 76 -8.71 -12.40 10.08
CA PHE A 76 -8.10 -11.51 9.11
C PHE A 76 -6.73 -11.00 9.58
N ARG A 77 -6.61 -10.63 10.86
CA ARG A 77 -5.34 -10.21 11.47
C ARG A 77 -4.28 -11.31 11.41
N ILE A 78 -4.64 -12.56 11.69
CA ILE A 78 -3.74 -13.71 11.57
C ILE A 78 -3.32 -13.90 10.11
N ALA A 79 -4.29 -13.93 9.18
CA ALA A 79 -4.02 -14.14 7.76
C ALA A 79 -3.12 -13.03 7.17
N GLY A 80 -3.42 -11.76 7.48
CA GLY A 80 -2.63 -10.62 7.04
C GLY A 80 -1.22 -10.60 7.62
N GLY A 81 -1.07 -10.99 8.90
CA GLY A 81 0.24 -11.18 9.54
C GLY A 81 1.07 -12.28 8.86
N VAL A 82 0.47 -13.42 8.55
CA VAL A 82 1.12 -14.51 7.81
C VAL A 82 1.51 -14.04 6.40
N LEU A 83 0.64 -13.32 5.71
CA LEU A 83 0.91 -12.82 4.37
C LEU A 83 2.06 -11.80 4.35
N LEU A 84 2.09 -10.89 5.32
CA LEU A 84 3.20 -9.95 5.53
C LEU A 84 4.52 -10.69 5.79
N PHE A 85 4.50 -11.68 6.67
CA PHE A 85 5.66 -12.51 6.97
C PHE A 85 6.18 -13.25 5.73
N LEU A 86 5.29 -13.90 4.96
CA LEU A 86 5.65 -14.58 3.72
C LEU A 86 6.22 -13.61 2.67
N THR A 87 5.65 -12.40 2.57
CA THR A 87 6.14 -11.35 1.67
C THR A 87 7.55 -10.91 2.05
N ALA A 88 7.82 -10.71 3.34
CA ALA A 88 9.14 -10.35 3.85
C ALA A 88 10.16 -11.48 3.60
N LEU A 89 9.78 -12.74 3.81
CA LEU A 89 10.63 -13.89 3.48
C LEU A 89 10.92 -13.98 1.98
N GLU A 90 9.93 -13.76 1.12
CA GLU A 90 10.13 -13.77 -0.34
C GLU A 90 11.13 -12.69 -0.78
N MET A 91 11.08 -11.52 -0.16
CA MET A 91 12.05 -10.43 -0.36
C MET A 91 13.45 -10.81 0.13
N LEU A 92 13.57 -11.42 1.32
CA LEU A 92 14.86 -11.88 1.87
C LEU A 92 15.54 -12.92 0.96
N PHE A 93 14.76 -13.82 0.38
CA PHE A 93 15.27 -14.83 -0.56
C PHE A 93 15.35 -14.33 -2.02
N ASN A 94 15.12 -13.03 -2.25
CA ASN A 94 15.19 -12.32 -3.53
C ASN A 94 14.43 -13.02 -4.69
N ARG A 95 13.32 -13.72 -4.38
CA ARG A 95 12.58 -14.51 -5.37
C ARG A 95 11.75 -13.64 -6.34
N ARG A 96 11.42 -12.41 -5.93
CA ARG A 96 10.68 -11.43 -6.76
C ARG A 96 11.42 -10.98 -8.02
N THR A 97 12.76 -11.00 -8.02
CA THR A 97 13.55 -10.52 -9.15
C THR A 97 13.46 -11.48 -10.35
N LYS A 98 13.39 -12.80 -10.12
CA LYS A 98 13.32 -13.80 -11.20
C LYS A 98 11.97 -13.84 -11.94
N ARG A 99 10.85 -13.65 -11.23
CA ARG A 99 9.51 -13.67 -11.86
C ARG A 99 9.26 -12.48 -12.80
N ARG A 100 10.08 -11.42 -12.71
CA ARG A 100 10.02 -10.22 -13.55
C ARG A 100 10.66 -10.39 -14.93
N GLU A 101 11.67 -11.24 -15.06
CA GLU A 101 12.30 -11.54 -16.36
C GLU A 101 11.39 -12.40 -17.25
N ASP A 102 10.53 -13.25 -16.66
CA ASP A 102 9.63 -14.14 -17.41
C ASP A 102 8.34 -13.45 -17.91
N GLN A 103 8.04 -12.21 -17.48
CA GLN A 103 6.81 -11.49 -17.86
C GLN A 103 7.04 -10.33 -18.84
N SER A 104 8.28 -10.12 -19.31
CA SER A 104 8.62 -9.04 -20.25
C SER A 104 8.37 -9.38 -21.72
N GLU A 105 7.60 -10.43 -22.03
CA GLU A 105 7.27 -10.85 -23.41
C GLU A 105 5.87 -10.42 -23.91
N ASP A 106 5.19 -9.45 -23.27
CA ASP A 106 3.94 -8.91 -23.82
C ASP A 106 4.14 -7.51 -24.42
N ASP A 107 3.91 -7.40 -25.72
CA ASP A 107 4.13 -6.26 -26.63
C ASP A 107 3.08 -5.13 -26.43
N GLY A 108 2.75 -4.81 -25.19
CA GLY A 108 1.84 -3.73 -24.80
C GLY A 108 2.52 -2.76 -23.86
N ALA A 109 2.55 -1.48 -24.20
CA ALA A 109 3.06 -0.41 -23.35
C ALA A 109 2.19 -0.21 -22.09
N ASP A 110 2.21 -1.16 -21.15
CA ASP A 110 1.48 -1.07 -19.90
C ASP A 110 2.04 0.07 -19.04
N ASP A 111 1.14 0.95 -18.59
CA ASP A 111 1.49 2.07 -17.72
C ASP A 111 1.91 1.50 -16.35
N PRO A 112 3.20 1.64 -15.95
CA PRO A 112 3.68 1.00 -14.74
C PRO A 112 3.08 1.59 -13.46
N SER A 113 2.33 2.71 -13.58
CA SER A 113 1.68 3.36 -12.45
C SER A 113 0.65 2.48 -11.77
N VAL A 114 -0.09 1.65 -12.51
CA VAL A 114 -1.08 0.73 -11.90
C VAL A 114 -0.39 -0.53 -11.40
N PHE A 115 0.27 -1.26 -12.32
CA PHE A 115 1.05 -2.43 -11.99
C PHE A 115 2.52 -2.22 -12.38
N PRO A 116 3.50 -2.46 -11.49
CA PRO A 116 3.36 -2.93 -10.12
C PRO A 116 3.28 -1.80 -9.06
N LEU A 117 3.34 -0.52 -9.46
CA LEU A 117 3.55 0.59 -8.52
C LEU A 117 2.37 0.83 -7.57
N ALA A 118 1.16 1.09 -8.08
CA ALA A 118 -0.01 1.26 -7.22
C ALA A 118 -0.37 -0.06 -6.54
N ILE A 119 -0.42 -1.15 -7.31
CA ILE A 119 -0.69 -2.51 -6.82
C ILE A 119 0.38 -3.44 -7.42
N PRO A 120 1.10 -4.24 -6.61
CA PRO A 120 0.96 -4.45 -5.17
C PRO A 120 1.94 -3.64 -4.32
N LEU A 121 2.71 -2.69 -4.88
CA LEU A 121 3.79 -2.05 -4.13
C LEU A 121 3.30 -1.02 -3.10
N ILE A 122 2.43 -0.08 -3.48
CA ILE A 122 1.84 0.90 -2.54
C ILE A 122 0.67 0.26 -1.78
N ALA A 123 -0.36 -0.19 -2.51
CA ALA A 123 -1.54 -0.84 -1.96
C ALA A 123 -1.38 -2.37 -1.95
N GLY A 124 -0.30 -2.82 -1.31
CA GLY A 124 -0.04 -4.23 -1.12
C GLY A 124 -0.94 -4.87 -0.08
N PRO A 125 -0.97 -6.21 0.01
CA PRO A 125 -1.80 -6.90 0.98
C PRO A 125 -1.52 -6.48 2.43
N GLY A 126 -0.25 -6.16 2.74
CA GLY A 126 0.16 -5.62 4.03
C GLY A 126 -0.44 -4.26 4.35
N ALA A 127 -0.37 -3.33 3.40
CA ALA A 127 -0.90 -1.98 3.55
C ALA A 127 -2.43 -2.01 3.65
N ILE A 128 -3.10 -2.81 2.82
CA ILE A 128 -4.54 -3.04 2.86
C ILE A 128 -4.95 -3.62 4.22
N THR A 129 -4.30 -4.69 4.68
CA THR A 129 -4.59 -5.30 5.98
C THR A 129 -4.45 -4.27 7.10
N SER A 130 -3.37 -3.50 7.07
CA SER A 130 -3.06 -2.52 8.11
C SER A 130 -4.09 -1.42 8.17
N VAL A 131 -4.48 -0.85 7.02
CA VAL A 131 -5.53 0.18 6.97
C VAL A 131 -6.86 -0.34 7.54
N ILE A 132 -7.26 -1.57 7.21
CA ILE A 132 -8.49 -2.17 7.72
C ILE A 132 -8.42 -2.31 9.25
N LEU A 133 -7.34 -2.89 9.76
CA LEU A 133 -7.17 -3.11 11.20
C LEU A 133 -7.02 -1.81 11.99
N ILE A 134 -6.34 -0.80 11.44
CA ILE A 134 -6.21 0.51 12.09
C ILE A 134 -7.58 1.19 12.14
N THR A 135 -8.36 1.13 11.06
CA THR A 135 -9.69 1.74 11.00
C THR A 135 -10.69 1.05 11.95
N GLU A 136 -10.62 -0.27 12.09
CA GLU A 136 -11.44 -1.05 13.04
C GLU A 136 -11.29 -0.57 14.49
N ASN A 137 -10.06 -0.23 14.91
CA ASN A 137 -9.79 0.20 16.29
C ASN A 137 -10.30 1.62 16.59
N HIS A 138 -10.62 2.42 15.57
CA HIS A 138 -11.15 3.78 15.68
C HIS A 138 -12.42 3.91 14.81
N PRO A 139 -13.55 3.32 15.24
CA PRO A 139 -14.76 3.29 14.43
C PRO A 139 -15.38 4.68 14.28
N GLY A 140 -16.01 4.91 13.13
CA GLY A 140 -16.75 6.13 12.81
C GLY A 140 -16.01 7.07 11.85
N TRP A 141 -16.71 8.12 11.41
CA TRP A 141 -16.22 9.04 10.38
C TRP A 141 -14.94 9.79 10.78
N LEU A 142 -14.76 10.06 12.07
CA LEU A 142 -13.55 10.71 12.58
C LEU A 142 -12.33 9.79 12.42
N GLY A 143 -12.42 8.52 12.79
CA GLY A 143 -11.32 7.57 12.64
C GLY A 143 -10.97 7.29 11.19
N ILE A 144 -11.98 7.16 10.31
CA ILE A 144 -11.74 7.08 8.85
C ILE A 144 -10.99 8.32 8.36
N GLY A 145 -11.35 9.52 8.84
CA GLY A 145 -10.65 10.77 8.53
C GLY A 145 -9.20 10.78 9.01
N GLU A 146 -8.94 10.32 10.23
CA GLU A 146 -7.59 10.19 10.79
C GLU A 146 -6.74 9.20 9.99
N VAL A 147 -7.27 8.01 9.67
CA VAL A 147 -6.55 7.01 8.86
C VAL A 147 -6.28 7.54 7.46
N THR A 148 -7.26 8.18 6.82
CA THR A 148 -7.09 8.78 5.49
C THR A 148 -6.01 9.87 5.49
N MET A 149 -5.97 10.70 6.55
CA MET A 149 -4.92 11.70 6.73
C MET A 149 -3.53 11.05 6.84
N VAL A 150 -3.41 9.98 7.63
CA VAL A 150 -2.15 9.25 7.77
C VAL A 150 -1.72 8.62 6.45
N VAL A 151 -2.64 7.97 5.73
CA VAL A 151 -2.38 7.42 4.40
C VAL A 151 -1.88 8.52 3.46
N ALA A 152 -2.55 9.67 3.41
CA ALA A 152 -2.13 10.80 2.59
C ALA A 152 -0.72 11.28 2.97
N ALA A 153 -0.39 11.38 4.27
CA ALA A 153 0.93 11.77 4.73
C ALA A 153 2.03 10.80 4.28
N VAL A 154 1.80 9.49 4.38
CA VAL A 154 2.77 8.47 3.90
C VAL A 154 2.90 8.52 2.38
N LEU A 155 1.79 8.72 1.65
CA LEU A 155 1.80 8.81 0.19
C LEU A 155 2.52 10.05 -0.34
N VAL A 156 2.51 11.16 0.41
CA VAL A 156 3.36 12.32 0.10
C VAL A 156 4.84 11.93 0.18
N LEU A 157 5.24 11.12 1.16
CA LEU A 157 6.61 10.62 1.26
C LEU A 157 6.98 9.61 0.15
N VAL A 158 6.03 8.83 -0.34
CA VAL A 158 6.23 7.94 -1.50
C VAL A 158 6.45 8.74 -2.80
N TYR A 159 5.78 9.90 -2.92
CA TYR A 159 5.85 10.74 -4.10
C TYR A 159 7.16 11.56 -4.18
N VAL A 160 7.71 11.97 -3.03
CA VAL A 160 8.94 12.78 -2.91
C VAL A 160 10.18 11.93 -3.16
#